data_AF-B4KFW6-F1
#
_entry.id   AF-B4KFW6-F1
#
_cell.length_a   1.000
_cell.length_b   1.000
_cell.length_c   1.000
_cell.angle_alpha   90.00
_cell.angle_beta   90.00
_cell.angle_gamma   90.00
#
_symmetry.space_group_name_H-M   'P 1'
#
loop_
_entity.id
_entity.type
_entity.pdbx_description
1 polymer ?
#
loop_
_entity_poly.entity_id
_entity_poly.type
_entity_poly.pdbx_seq_one_letter_code
_entity_poly.pdbx_strand_id
1 'polypeptide(L)'
;MAMATGKATEEEQPEQGQQQQQLQQQQKQTTLQSTYRFALFFIAGCLAAFGFHALTSSSGSLLGWRLRLHHLPTAHYLQTRDEFAVYSVDELNAFKEFYDKSVSDSVGASLSEAEETNIKEAMGALRLAQEMYMTGKDDKAARLFEHALALAPKHPEVLLRYGEFLEHNQRNIVLADQYYFQALSINPSNTEALANRQRTADVVQLLDERRLSSLDEKRDALSAIHEANSALRRAKKEAYFQHIYHSVGIEGNTMTLAQTRSVLETRMAVDGKSIDEHNEILGMDLAMKYINASLVQKLYITLKDILELHRRVLGHVDPIEGGEFRRNQVYVGGHIPPGPGDLAILMQRFEHWLNSEQSNSLHPVNYAALAHYKLVHIHPFVDGNGRTSRLLMNTLLMRAGYPPVIIPKQQRSQYYHFLKLANEGDIRPFVRFIADCTEKTLDLYLWATSDLPQQIPMLIQTESDGNVLAQLQSHTSSPELYESGSGSGAGAGAGSGQKGMP
;
A
#
# COMPACT_ATOMS: atom_id res chain seq x y z
N MET A 1 -4.18 83.59 -32.58
CA MET A 1 -4.76 82.24 -32.72
C MET A 1 -3.92 81.53 -33.77
N ALA A 2 -3.11 80.55 -33.37
CA ALA A 2 -2.13 79.89 -34.22
C ALA A 2 -2.75 78.68 -34.93
N MET A 3 -2.44 78.50 -36.22
CA MET A 3 -2.30 77.18 -36.86
C MET A 3 -1.55 77.36 -38.19
N ALA A 4 -0.29 76.92 -38.20
CA ALA A 4 0.49 76.65 -39.40
C ALA A 4 0.43 75.13 -39.64
N THR A 5 0.02 74.71 -40.83
CA THR A 5 -0.11 73.29 -41.20
C THR A 5 0.35 73.06 -42.64
N GLY A 6 1.23 72.06 -42.79
CA GLY A 6 1.41 71.25 -44.01
C GLY A 6 2.34 71.84 -45.08
N LYS A 7 3.15 71.06 -45.79
CA LYS A 7 3.39 69.61 -45.80
C LYS A 7 4.62 69.44 -46.71
N ALA A 8 5.69 68.81 -46.22
CA ALA A 8 6.83 68.36 -47.03
C ALA A 8 6.82 66.84 -47.00
N THR A 9 6.69 66.20 -48.15
CA THR A 9 6.67 64.74 -48.32
C THR A 9 7.22 64.39 -49.70
N GLU A 10 7.98 63.29 -49.78
CA GLU A 10 8.16 62.38 -50.94
C GLU A 10 9.57 62.11 -51.52
N GLU A 11 10.67 62.02 -50.74
CA GLU A 11 11.93 61.44 -51.30
C GLU A 11 12.64 60.31 -50.52
N GLU A 12 12.18 59.86 -49.34
CA GLU A 12 12.94 58.89 -48.52
C GLU A 12 12.54 57.39 -48.63
N GLN A 13 11.69 56.98 -49.58
CA GLN A 13 11.14 55.61 -49.57
C GLN A 13 12.01 54.44 -50.11
N PRO A 14 13.09 54.59 -50.90
CA PRO A 14 13.82 53.41 -51.41
C PRO A 14 14.69 52.69 -50.35
N GLU A 15 15.31 53.43 -49.43
CA GLU A 15 16.31 52.85 -48.51
C GLU A 15 15.70 51.96 -47.43
N GLN A 16 14.51 52.30 -46.93
CA GLN A 16 13.83 51.51 -45.89
C GLN A 16 13.48 50.09 -46.39
N GLY A 17 13.09 49.95 -47.67
CA GLY A 17 12.77 48.66 -48.26
C GLY A 17 13.97 47.71 -48.33
N GLN A 18 15.16 48.24 -48.65
CA GLN A 18 16.39 47.45 -48.71
C GLN A 18 16.86 47.01 -47.32
N GLN A 19 16.79 47.88 -46.31
CA GLN A 19 17.13 47.51 -44.93
C GLN A 19 16.20 46.42 -44.39
N GLN A 20 14.90 46.51 -44.70
CA GLN A 20 13.93 45.51 -44.22
C GLN A 20 14.14 44.14 -44.88
N GLN A 21 14.53 44.09 -46.15
CA GLN A 21 14.90 42.84 -46.83
C GLN A 21 16.18 42.22 -46.27
N GLN A 22 17.21 43.03 -45.97
CA GLN A 22 18.43 42.53 -45.32
C GLN A 22 18.13 41.95 -43.94
N LEU A 23 17.29 42.62 -43.13
CA LEU A 23 16.92 42.12 -41.80
C LEU A 23 16.19 40.77 -41.86
N GLN A 24 15.29 40.60 -42.84
CA GLN A 24 14.58 39.33 -43.05
C GLN A 24 15.51 38.20 -43.52
N GLN A 25 16.49 38.49 -44.38
CA GLN A 25 17.48 37.50 -44.79
C GLN A 25 18.37 37.08 -43.63
N GLN A 26 18.79 38.03 -42.79
CA GLN A 26 19.59 37.77 -41.60
C GLN A 26 18.81 36.92 -40.58
N GLN A 27 17.54 37.24 -40.34
CA GLN A 27 16.66 36.42 -39.50
C GLN A 27 16.54 34.99 -40.05
N LYS A 28 16.26 34.81 -41.34
CA LYS A 28 16.18 33.46 -41.95
C LYS A 28 17.48 32.67 -41.77
N GLN A 29 18.65 33.29 -41.95
CA GLN A 29 19.94 32.63 -41.73
C GLN A 29 20.14 32.22 -40.27
N THR A 30 19.80 33.08 -39.31
CA THR A 30 19.91 32.75 -37.88
C THR A 30 18.98 31.60 -37.48
N THR A 31 17.75 31.57 -38.00
CA THR A 31 16.80 30.48 -37.75
C THR A 31 17.30 29.17 -38.36
N LEU A 32 17.86 29.20 -39.57
CA LEU A 32 18.41 28.02 -40.24
C LEU A 32 19.65 27.46 -39.51
N GLN A 33 20.51 28.33 -38.97
CA GLN A 33 21.66 27.90 -38.15
C GLN A 33 21.21 27.30 -36.82
N SER A 34 20.17 27.86 -36.20
CA SER A 34 19.59 27.34 -34.97
C SER A 34 19.02 25.93 -35.17
N THR A 35 18.22 25.72 -36.22
CA THR A 35 17.64 24.39 -36.51
C THR A 35 18.72 23.34 -36.82
N TYR A 36 19.78 23.71 -37.55
CA TYR A 36 20.93 22.82 -37.78
C TYR A 36 21.63 22.41 -36.48
N ARG A 37 21.81 23.35 -35.53
CA ARG A 37 22.41 23.05 -34.22
C ARG A 37 21.55 22.07 -33.43
N PHE A 38 20.23 22.28 -33.38
CA PHE A 38 19.31 21.36 -32.71
C PHE A 38 19.34 19.96 -33.32
N ALA A 39 19.37 19.84 -34.65
CA ALA A 39 19.49 18.56 -35.33
C ALA A 39 20.82 17.85 -34.99
N LEU A 40 21.93 18.59 -34.92
CA LEU A 40 23.24 18.03 -34.56
C LEU A 40 23.26 17.49 -33.13
N PHE A 41 22.70 18.24 -32.17
CA PHE A 41 22.58 17.79 -30.78
C PHE A 41 21.71 16.55 -30.66
N PHE A 42 20.61 16.47 -31.41
CA PHE A 42 19.74 15.31 -31.41
C PHE A 42 20.44 14.05 -31.94
N ILE A 43 21.15 14.16 -33.08
CA ILE A 43 21.91 13.04 -33.66
C ILE A 43 23.02 12.58 -32.72
N ALA A 44 23.77 13.51 -32.11
CA ALA A 44 24.81 13.19 -31.14
C ALA A 44 24.25 12.47 -29.90
N GLY A 45 23.08 12.89 -29.41
CA GLY A 45 22.37 12.23 -28.32
C GLY A 45 21.94 10.81 -28.67
N CYS A 46 21.40 10.59 -29.88
CA CYS A 46 21.04 9.26 -30.35
C CYS A 46 22.27 8.33 -30.47
N LEU A 47 23.39 8.82 -31.00
CA LEU A 47 24.64 8.04 -31.10
C LEU A 47 25.21 7.68 -29.72
N ALA A 48 25.17 8.61 -28.75
CA ALA A 48 25.61 8.35 -27.39
C ALA A 48 24.73 7.30 -26.69
N ALA A 49 23.41 7.39 -26.84
CA ALA A 49 22.47 6.41 -26.30
C ALA A 49 22.69 5.01 -26.91
N PHE A 50 22.93 4.94 -28.22
CA PHE A 50 23.21 3.67 -28.90
C PHE A 50 24.55 3.07 -28.47
N GLY A 51 25.59 3.90 -28.30
CA GLY A 51 26.89 3.47 -27.79
C GLY A 51 26.81 2.93 -26.35
N PHE A 52 26.04 3.60 -25.48
CA PHE A 52 25.83 3.14 -24.11
C PHE A 52 25.05 1.81 -24.07
N HIS A 53 24.01 1.67 -24.89
CA HIS A 53 23.25 0.42 -24.98
C HIS A 53 24.10 -0.74 -25.52
N ALA A 54 24.99 -0.50 -26.49
CA ALA A 54 25.92 -1.51 -26.99
C ALA A 54 26.95 -1.95 -25.93
N LEU A 55 27.43 -1.01 -25.10
CA LEU A 55 28.37 -1.31 -24.01
C LEU A 55 27.72 -2.12 -22.88
N THR A 56 26.46 -1.85 -22.54
CA THR A 56 25.76 -2.60 -21.48
C THR A 56 25.31 -3.97 -21.96
N SER A 57 24.84 -4.09 -23.22
CA SER A 57 24.41 -5.37 -23.79
C SER A 57 25.56 -6.34 -24.12
N SER A 58 26.77 -5.85 -24.42
CA SER A 58 27.92 -6.72 -24.73
C SER A 58 28.68 -7.25 -23.51
N SER A 59 28.28 -6.89 -22.28
CA SER A 59 28.89 -7.39 -21.03
C SER A 59 28.48 -8.81 -20.63
N GLY A 60 27.89 -9.58 -21.57
CA GLY A 60 27.51 -10.97 -21.39
C GLY A 60 28.53 -11.95 -21.96
N SER A 61 29.78 -11.96 -21.45
CA SER A 61 30.72 -13.10 -21.43
C SER A 61 32.17 -12.63 -21.42
N LEU A 62 32.81 -12.61 -20.25
CA LEU A 62 34.25 -12.82 -20.07
C LEU A 62 34.58 -12.73 -18.57
N LEU A 63 34.97 -13.88 -17.98
CA LEU A 63 35.50 -14.07 -16.61
C LEU A 63 34.47 -13.78 -15.50
N GLY A 64 33.85 -14.77 -14.84
CA GLY A 64 34.51 -15.89 -14.16
C GLY A 64 35.47 -15.36 -13.09
N TRP A 65 35.48 -15.92 -11.88
CA TRP A 65 36.35 -15.52 -10.74
C TRP A 65 35.79 -14.47 -9.77
N ARG A 66 34.57 -14.68 -9.27
CA ARG A 66 34.34 -14.61 -7.81
C ARG A 66 33.62 -15.86 -7.34
N LEU A 67 34.38 -16.62 -6.56
CA LEU A 67 34.04 -17.89 -5.95
C LEU A 67 32.80 -17.77 -5.05
N ARG A 68 31.83 -18.65 -5.32
CA ARG A 68 31.06 -19.47 -4.38
C ARG A 68 30.85 -18.89 -2.97
N LEU A 69 29.81 -18.10 -2.81
CA LEU A 69 28.98 -18.14 -1.61
C LEU A 69 27.54 -18.39 -2.07
N HIS A 70 27.15 -19.66 -2.13
CA HIS A 70 25.77 -20.08 -2.33
C HIS A 70 24.94 -19.66 -1.10
N HIS A 71 24.31 -18.49 -1.14
CA HIS A 71 23.30 -18.07 -0.17
C HIS A 71 22.28 -17.17 -0.88
N LEU A 72 21.19 -17.81 -1.34
CA LEU A 72 20.00 -17.21 -1.98
C LEU A 72 20.25 -16.43 -3.29
N PRO A 73 19.29 -16.43 -4.24
CA PRO A 73 19.36 -15.54 -5.40
C PRO A 73 19.43 -14.09 -4.90
N THR A 74 20.49 -13.37 -5.26
CA THR A 74 20.80 -12.01 -4.78
C THR A 74 19.77 -10.95 -5.23
N ALA A 75 18.78 -11.32 -6.04
CA ALA A 75 17.84 -10.41 -6.68
C ALA A 75 16.47 -10.31 -5.97
N HIS A 76 16.41 -10.40 -4.64
CA HIS A 76 15.19 -10.01 -3.93
C HIS A 76 15.18 -8.50 -3.69
N TYR A 77 14.68 -7.74 -4.66
CA TYR A 77 14.61 -6.27 -4.68
C TYR A 77 13.75 -5.63 -3.56
N LEU A 78 13.18 -6.44 -2.65
CA LEU A 78 12.25 -5.99 -1.61
C LEU A 78 12.75 -6.24 -0.18
N GLN A 79 14.05 -6.48 0.04
CA GLN A 79 14.60 -6.54 1.40
C GLN A 79 14.79 -5.12 1.96
N THR A 80 14.22 -4.84 3.13
CA THR A 80 14.09 -3.47 3.65
C THR A 80 15.19 -3.06 4.62
N ARG A 81 15.78 -4.02 5.36
CA ARG A 81 16.57 -3.73 6.57
C ARG A 81 17.87 -2.97 6.27
N ASP A 82 18.51 -3.19 5.14
CA ASP A 82 19.84 -2.62 4.86
C ASP A 82 19.78 -1.11 4.55
N GLU A 83 18.69 -0.62 3.96
CA GLU A 83 18.62 0.78 3.49
C GLU A 83 18.39 1.82 4.59
N PHE A 84 17.91 1.43 5.78
CA PHE A 84 17.70 2.33 6.95
C PHE A 84 18.68 2.12 8.08
N ALA A 85 19.59 1.16 7.96
CA ALA A 85 20.60 0.93 8.97
C ALA A 85 21.47 2.19 9.09
N VAL A 86 21.28 2.97 10.17
CA VAL A 86 22.19 4.07 10.57
C VAL A 86 23.50 3.45 11.01
N TYR A 87 23.38 2.35 11.75
CA TYR A 87 24.44 1.54 12.29
C TYR A 87 24.75 0.40 11.33
N SER A 88 26.02 0.02 11.24
CA SER A 88 26.44 -1.22 10.56
C SER A 88 25.75 -2.44 11.19
N VAL A 89 25.71 -3.55 10.45
CA VAL A 89 25.20 -4.84 10.97
C VAL A 89 25.94 -5.24 12.26
N ASP A 90 27.24 -4.97 12.33
CA ASP A 90 28.08 -5.26 13.50
C ASP A 90 27.72 -4.36 14.71
N GLU A 91 27.52 -3.06 14.49
CA GLU A 91 27.05 -2.16 15.54
C GLU A 91 25.64 -2.52 16.01
N LEU A 92 24.73 -2.88 15.10
CA LEU A 92 23.38 -3.33 15.45
C LEU A 92 23.41 -4.64 16.25
N ASN A 93 24.29 -5.58 15.88
CA ASN A 93 24.52 -6.81 16.64
C ASN A 93 25.14 -6.50 18.01
N ALA A 94 26.06 -5.53 18.11
CA ALA A 94 26.61 -5.09 19.39
C ALA A 94 25.56 -4.41 20.27
N PHE A 95 24.67 -3.58 19.71
CA PHE A 95 23.53 -3.00 20.42
C PHE A 95 22.53 -4.07 20.83
N LYS A 96 22.26 -5.05 19.97
CA LYS A 96 21.40 -6.18 20.28
C LYS A 96 22.00 -7.02 21.40
N GLU A 97 23.29 -7.35 21.35
CA GLU A 97 23.98 -8.05 22.43
C GLU A 97 24.01 -7.22 23.72
N PHE A 98 24.13 -5.89 23.64
CA PHE A 98 24.08 -5.01 24.81
C PHE A 98 22.67 -4.98 25.43
N TYR A 99 21.63 -4.83 24.60
CA TYR A 99 20.24 -4.89 25.04
C TYR A 99 19.88 -6.28 25.56
N ASP A 100 20.21 -7.34 24.83
CA ASP A 100 19.99 -8.73 25.23
C ASP A 100 20.79 -9.07 26.49
N LYS A 101 21.99 -8.50 26.72
CA LYS A 101 22.71 -8.63 28.01
C LYS A 101 22.00 -7.92 29.15
N SER A 102 21.55 -6.68 28.92
CA SER A 102 20.80 -5.93 29.93
C SER A 102 19.48 -6.61 30.29
N VAL A 103 18.86 -7.30 29.33
CA VAL A 103 17.66 -8.10 29.53
C VAL A 103 18.01 -9.47 30.11
N SER A 104 19.11 -10.12 29.70
CA SER A 104 19.51 -11.44 30.19
C SER A 104 19.91 -11.43 31.67
N ASP A 105 20.47 -10.31 32.15
CA ASP A 105 20.74 -10.13 33.57
C ASP A 105 19.43 -9.98 34.38
N SER A 106 18.32 -9.59 33.74
CA SER A 106 17.00 -9.53 34.38
C SER A 106 16.13 -10.77 34.15
N VAL A 107 16.32 -11.49 33.04
CA VAL A 107 15.66 -12.74 32.73
C VAL A 107 16.59 -13.49 31.77
N GLY A 108 17.32 -14.49 32.28
CA GLY A 108 17.67 -15.62 31.41
C GLY A 108 16.35 -16.11 30.85
N ALA A 109 16.05 -15.75 29.61
CA ALA A 109 14.75 -15.97 28.97
C ALA A 109 14.57 -17.46 28.69
N SER A 110 14.46 -18.25 29.76
CA SER A 110 13.58 -19.40 29.77
C SER A 110 12.26 -18.88 29.22
N LEU A 111 11.81 -19.50 28.14
CA LEU A 111 10.43 -19.36 27.68
C LEU A 111 9.54 -19.40 28.92
N SER A 112 8.55 -18.50 28.99
CA SER A 112 7.60 -18.58 30.09
C SER A 112 7.00 -19.99 30.13
N GLU A 113 6.66 -20.52 31.31
CA GLU A 113 6.03 -21.84 31.40
C GLU A 113 4.80 -21.96 30.48
N ALA A 114 4.10 -20.84 30.26
CA ALA A 114 3.02 -20.70 29.29
C ALA A 114 3.49 -20.88 27.84
N GLU A 115 4.56 -20.22 27.41
CA GLU A 115 5.12 -20.39 26.05
C GLU A 115 5.64 -21.81 25.81
N GLU A 116 6.31 -22.43 26.80
CA GLU A 116 6.73 -23.83 26.69
C GLU A 116 5.53 -24.77 26.53
N THR A 117 4.46 -24.53 27.28
CA THR A 117 3.22 -25.30 27.19
C THR A 117 2.56 -25.12 25.83
N ASN A 118 2.48 -23.89 25.33
CA ASN A 118 1.96 -23.58 24.00
C ASN A 118 2.77 -24.26 22.89
N ILE A 119 4.11 -24.28 22.99
CA ILE A 119 4.97 -24.96 22.02
C ILE A 119 4.74 -26.47 22.06
N LYS A 120 4.64 -27.08 23.25
CA LYS A 120 4.34 -28.52 23.39
C LYS A 120 2.98 -28.87 22.76
N GLU A 121 1.96 -28.05 23.01
CA GLU A 121 0.63 -28.22 22.43
C GLU A 121 0.66 -28.03 20.90
N ALA A 122 1.35 -27.00 20.41
CA ALA A 122 1.51 -26.73 18.98
C ALA A 122 2.17 -27.92 18.26
N MET A 123 3.20 -28.52 18.85
CA MET A 123 3.85 -29.71 18.29
C MET A 123 2.95 -30.95 18.32
N GLY A 124 2.09 -31.07 19.34
CA GLY A 124 1.04 -32.09 19.38
C GLY A 124 0.02 -31.93 18.25
N ALA A 125 -0.50 -30.71 18.07
CA ALA A 125 -1.42 -30.35 17.00
C ALA A 125 -0.79 -30.54 15.61
N LEU A 126 0.49 -30.16 15.46
CA LEU A 126 1.25 -30.31 14.22
C LEU A 126 1.36 -31.78 13.81
N ARG A 127 1.75 -32.67 14.75
CA ARG A 127 1.82 -34.11 14.48
C ARG A 127 0.47 -34.65 14.02
N LEU A 128 -0.60 -34.27 14.71
CA LEU A 128 -1.95 -34.67 14.34
C LEU A 128 -2.35 -34.10 12.96
N ALA A 129 -1.93 -32.88 12.63
CA ALA A 129 -2.18 -32.26 11.33
C ALA A 129 -1.54 -33.09 10.20
N GLN A 130 -0.28 -33.49 10.38
CA GLN A 130 0.44 -34.36 9.45
C GLN A 130 -0.20 -35.75 9.35
N GLU A 131 -0.61 -36.36 10.46
CA GLU A 131 -1.33 -37.64 10.44
C GLU A 131 -2.65 -37.54 9.67
N MET A 132 -3.46 -36.50 9.94
CA MET A 132 -4.71 -36.26 9.22
C MET A 132 -4.46 -36.05 7.73
N TYR A 133 -3.40 -35.31 7.38
CA TYR A 133 -2.98 -35.10 6.00
C TYR A 133 -2.60 -36.43 5.32
N MET A 134 -1.80 -37.28 5.96
CA MET A 134 -1.42 -38.59 5.42
C MET A 134 -2.62 -39.53 5.25
N THR A 135 -3.69 -39.37 6.05
CA THR A 135 -4.97 -40.09 5.87
C THR A 135 -5.89 -39.50 4.80
N GLY A 136 -5.49 -38.41 4.14
CA GLY A 136 -6.28 -37.70 3.12
C GLY A 136 -7.41 -36.83 3.69
N LYS A 137 -7.38 -36.49 4.99
CA LYS A 137 -8.38 -35.64 5.65
C LYS A 137 -7.94 -34.18 5.65
N ASP A 138 -7.84 -33.59 4.47
CA ASP A 138 -7.24 -32.27 4.23
C ASP A 138 -7.91 -31.14 5.02
N ASP A 139 -9.25 -31.10 5.10
CA ASP A 139 -9.97 -30.07 5.86
C ASP A 139 -9.63 -30.09 7.36
N LYS A 140 -9.43 -31.29 7.92
CA LYS A 140 -9.03 -31.46 9.33
C LYS A 140 -7.57 -31.09 9.52
N ALA A 141 -6.69 -31.47 8.58
CA ALA A 141 -5.30 -31.09 8.59
C ALA A 141 -5.13 -29.57 8.56
N ALA A 142 -5.87 -28.87 7.68
CA ALA A 142 -5.84 -27.42 7.57
C ALA A 142 -6.16 -26.73 8.91
N ARG A 143 -7.28 -27.11 9.55
CA ARG A 143 -7.66 -26.55 10.86
C ARG A 143 -6.61 -26.82 11.95
N LEU A 144 -5.97 -28.00 11.93
CA LEU A 144 -4.93 -28.34 12.89
C LEU A 144 -3.63 -27.58 12.66
N PHE A 145 -3.26 -27.32 11.40
CA PHE A 145 -2.13 -26.45 11.07
C PHE A 145 -2.40 -25.01 11.50
N GLU A 146 -3.60 -24.47 11.24
CA GLU A 146 -4.01 -23.15 11.72
C GLU A 146 -3.96 -23.05 13.25
N HIS A 147 -4.42 -24.10 13.94
CA HIS A 147 -4.35 -24.18 15.41
C HIS A 147 -2.90 -24.22 15.91
N ALA A 148 -2.04 -25.05 15.32
CA ALA A 148 -0.62 -25.12 15.67
C ALA A 148 0.08 -23.77 15.44
N LEU A 149 -0.23 -23.08 14.35
CA LEU A 149 0.31 -21.76 14.06
C LEU A 149 -0.22 -20.69 15.04
N ALA A 150 -1.48 -20.77 15.45
CA ALA A 150 -2.04 -19.85 16.44
C ALA A 150 -1.36 -20.00 17.82
N LEU A 151 -1.03 -21.23 18.21
CA LEU A 151 -0.31 -21.52 19.45
C LEU A 151 1.17 -21.11 19.41
N ALA A 152 1.84 -21.37 18.28
CA ALA A 152 3.28 -21.10 18.13
C ALA A 152 3.61 -20.43 16.78
N PRO A 153 3.24 -19.14 16.59
CA PRO A 153 3.32 -18.44 15.30
C PRO A 153 4.75 -18.20 14.80
N LYS A 154 5.74 -18.33 15.67
CA LYS A 154 7.18 -18.16 15.36
C LYS A 154 7.97 -19.47 15.54
N HIS A 155 7.30 -20.63 15.46
CA HIS A 155 8.00 -21.91 15.53
C HIS A 155 8.42 -22.39 14.13
N PRO A 156 9.72 -22.62 13.88
CA PRO A 156 10.23 -22.88 12.53
C PRO A 156 9.64 -24.16 11.91
N GLU A 157 9.44 -25.22 12.71
CA GLU A 157 8.87 -26.48 12.21
C GLU A 157 7.38 -26.35 11.87
N VAL A 158 6.62 -25.55 12.64
CA VAL A 158 5.19 -25.33 12.37
C VAL A 158 5.03 -24.57 11.05
N LEU A 159 5.83 -23.52 10.86
CA LEU A 159 5.87 -22.73 9.62
C LEU A 159 6.28 -23.59 8.41
N LEU A 160 7.35 -24.38 8.54
CA LEU A 160 7.84 -25.25 7.47
C LEU A 160 6.77 -26.25 7.04
N ARG A 161 6.25 -27.04 7.98
CA ARG A 161 5.28 -28.11 7.66
C ARG A 161 3.94 -27.56 7.19
N TYR A 162 3.50 -26.44 7.74
CA TYR A 162 2.30 -25.79 7.22
C TYR A 162 2.54 -25.23 5.81
N GLY A 163 3.71 -24.66 5.53
CA GLY A 163 4.13 -24.25 4.19
C GLY A 163 4.06 -25.41 3.18
N GLU A 164 4.58 -26.59 3.55
CA GLU A 164 4.53 -27.79 2.70
C GLU A 164 3.09 -28.23 2.41
N PHE A 165 2.21 -28.20 3.41
CA PHE A 165 0.79 -28.49 3.24
C PHE A 165 0.11 -27.48 2.31
N LEU A 166 0.38 -26.17 2.48
CA LEU A 166 -0.18 -25.13 1.62
C LEU A 166 0.26 -25.26 0.16
N GLU A 167 1.53 -25.62 -0.04
CA GLU A 167 2.12 -25.80 -1.36
C GLU A 167 1.48 -26.97 -2.11
N HIS A 168 1.41 -28.15 -1.47
CA HIS A 168 0.99 -29.39 -2.12
C HIS A 168 -0.53 -29.57 -2.19
N ASN A 169 -1.29 -29.16 -1.17
CA ASN A 169 -2.73 -29.40 -1.11
C ASN A 169 -3.54 -28.19 -1.56
N GLN A 170 -3.26 -27.02 -1.01
CA GLN A 170 -4.04 -25.82 -1.29
C GLN A 170 -3.55 -25.07 -2.54
N ARG A 171 -2.41 -25.47 -3.11
CA ARG A 171 -1.73 -24.79 -4.23
C ARG A 171 -1.48 -23.30 -3.93
N ASN A 172 -1.35 -22.94 -2.65
CA ASN A 172 -1.09 -21.58 -2.20
C ASN A 172 0.42 -21.37 -2.04
N ILE A 173 1.11 -21.34 -3.17
CA ILE A 173 2.58 -21.23 -3.21
C ILE A 173 3.09 -19.89 -2.63
N VAL A 174 2.29 -18.83 -2.73
CA VAL A 174 2.67 -17.50 -2.21
C VAL A 174 2.73 -17.51 -0.68
N LEU A 175 1.72 -18.08 -0.03
CA LEU A 175 1.72 -18.20 1.43
C LEU A 175 2.73 -19.25 1.91
N ALA A 176 2.93 -20.34 1.17
CA ALA A 176 3.98 -21.31 1.45
C ALA A 176 5.37 -20.67 1.44
N ASP A 177 5.72 -19.91 0.39
CA ASP A 177 7.00 -19.18 0.30
C ASP A 177 7.18 -18.19 1.46
N GLN A 178 6.11 -17.52 1.86
CA GLN A 178 6.13 -16.62 3.01
C GLN A 178 6.45 -17.38 4.31
N TYR A 179 5.87 -18.55 4.55
CA TYR A 179 6.19 -19.34 5.73
C TYR A 179 7.59 -19.95 5.68
N TYR A 180 8.09 -20.36 4.50
CA TYR A 180 9.49 -20.76 4.37
C TYR A 180 10.45 -19.59 4.66
N PHE A 181 10.11 -18.37 4.21
CA PHE A 181 10.87 -17.17 4.57
C PHE A 181 10.89 -16.95 6.09
N GLN A 182 9.73 -17.02 6.74
CA GLN A 182 9.62 -16.83 8.18
C GLN A 182 10.37 -17.93 8.96
N ALA A 183 10.29 -19.19 8.52
CA ALA A 183 11.05 -20.28 9.13
C ALA A 183 12.56 -20.03 9.04
N LEU A 184 13.05 -19.52 7.89
CA LEU A 184 14.46 -19.19 7.68
C LEU A 184 14.90 -17.92 8.42
N SER A 185 14.02 -16.95 8.66
CA SER A 185 14.37 -15.76 9.45
C SER A 185 14.57 -16.12 10.94
N ILE A 186 13.89 -17.15 11.42
CA ILE A 186 14.04 -17.70 12.77
C ILE A 186 15.20 -18.70 12.86
N ASN A 187 15.26 -19.65 11.92
CA ASN A 187 16.32 -20.66 11.83
C ASN A 187 16.96 -20.68 10.43
N PRO A 188 17.98 -19.83 10.19
CA PRO A 188 18.68 -19.78 8.90
C PRO A 188 19.38 -21.08 8.51
N SER A 189 19.66 -21.97 9.48
CA SER A 189 20.32 -23.26 9.24
C SER A 189 19.38 -24.38 8.79
N ASN A 190 18.06 -24.11 8.70
CA ASN A 190 17.08 -25.09 8.27
C ASN A 190 17.21 -25.41 6.77
N THR A 191 17.77 -26.58 6.46
CA THR A 191 18.03 -27.02 5.09
C THR A 191 16.76 -27.32 4.29
N GLU A 192 15.71 -27.86 4.93
CA GLU A 192 14.44 -28.17 4.27
C GLU A 192 13.72 -26.88 3.86
N ALA A 193 13.62 -25.91 4.78
CA ALA A 193 13.03 -24.61 4.48
C ALA A 193 13.79 -23.86 3.39
N LEU A 194 15.13 -23.97 3.37
CA LEU A 194 15.96 -23.37 2.33
C LEU A 194 15.70 -24.00 0.96
N ALA A 195 15.65 -25.33 0.87
CA ALA A 195 15.39 -26.04 -0.38
C ALA A 195 13.98 -25.74 -0.91
N ASN A 196 12.97 -25.70 -0.03
CA ASN A 196 11.61 -25.37 -0.42
C ASN A 196 11.52 -23.92 -0.91
N ARG A 197 12.12 -22.97 -0.20
CA ARG A 197 12.14 -21.57 -0.64
C ARG A 197 12.87 -21.34 -1.95
N GLN A 198 14.01 -22.00 -2.17
CA GLN A 198 14.75 -21.89 -3.44
C GLN A 198 13.89 -22.29 -4.64
N ARG A 199 12.99 -23.25 -4.44
CA ARG A 199 12.08 -23.76 -5.47
C ARG A 199 10.83 -22.90 -5.63
N THR A 200 10.30 -22.32 -4.55
CA THR A 200 9.09 -21.49 -4.59
C THR A 200 9.36 -20.03 -4.97
N ALA A 201 10.52 -19.47 -4.61
CA ALA A 201 10.81 -18.05 -4.75
C ALA A 201 10.66 -17.53 -6.18
N ASP A 202 11.22 -18.24 -7.17
CA ASP A 202 11.15 -17.84 -8.59
C ASP A 202 9.70 -17.89 -9.12
N VAL A 203 8.93 -18.89 -8.68
CA VAL A 203 7.52 -19.04 -9.08
C VAL A 203 6.68 -17.91 -8.49
N VAL A 204 6.92 -17.55 -7.23
CA VAL A 204 6.23 -16.46 -6.54
C VAL A 204 6.60 -15.11 -7.16
N GLN A 205 7.86 -14.90 -7.52
CA GLN A 205 8.29 -13.70 -8.24
C GLN A 205 7.56 -13.56 -9.58
N LEU A 206 7.47 -14.64 -10.37
CA LEU A 206 6.75 -14.62 -11.64
C LEU A 206 5.24 -14.40 -11.47
N LEU A 207 4.65 -14.86 -10.35
CA LEU A 207 3.25 -14.57 -10.01
C LEU A 207 3.06 -13.08 -9.70
N ASP A 208 3.96 -12.50 -8.91
CA ASP A 208 3.92 -11.07 -8.58
C ASP A 208 4.11 -10.22 -9.84
N GLU A 209 5.07 -10.53 -10.70
CA GLU A 209 5.32 -9.81 -11.96
C GLU A 209 4.11 -9.84 -12.89
N ARG A 210 3.51 -11.03 -13.10
CA ARG A 210 2.27 -11.14 -13.90
C ARG A 210 1.13 -10.32 -13.32
N ARG A 211 1.01 -10.29 -12.00
CA ARG A 211 -0.01 -9.49 -11.33
C ARG A 211 0.20 -8.00 -11.56
N LEU A 212 1.44 -7.52 -11.44
CA LEU A 212 1.79 -6.12 -11.71
C LEU A 212 1.52 -5.75 -13.17
N SER A 213 1.85 -6.62 -14.14
CA SER A 213 1.48 -6.40 -15.54
C SER A 213 -0.03 -6.32 -15.76
N SER A 214 -0.83 -7.14 -15.07
CA SER A 214 -2.30 -7.02 -15.14
C SER A 214 -2.82 -5.70 -14.56
N LEU A 215 -2.17 -5.15 -13.53
CA LEU A 215 -2.50 -3.82 -13.01
C LEU A 215 -2.19 -2.72 -14.03
N ASP A 216 -1.07 -2.83 -14.77
CA ASP A 216 -0.74 -1.90 -15.84
C ASP A 216 -1.77 -1.94 -16.97
N GLU A 217 -2.22 -3.13 -17.39
CA GLU A 217 -3.28 -3.28 -18.39
C GLU A 217 -4.59 -2.61 -17.94
N LYS A 218 -4.98 -2.81 -16.68
CA LYS A 218 -6.18 -2.18 -16.09
C LYS A 218 -6.02 -0.66 -15.98
N ARG A 219 -4.84 -0.17 -15.60
CA ARG A 219 -4.51 1.26 -15.58
C ARG A 219 -4.66 1.86 -16.98
N ASP A 220 -4.09 1.23 -17.99
CA ASP A 220 -4.10 1.73 -19.36
C ASP A 220 -5.52 1.71 -19.94
N ALA A 221 -6.30 0.67 -19.64
CA ALA A 221 -7.72 0.61 -19.97
C ALA A 221 -8.51 1.76 -19.33
N LEU A 222 -8.25 2.08 -18.05
CA LEU A 222 -8.88 3.21 -17.37
C LEU A 222 -8.44 4.55 -17.96
N SER A 223 -7.17 4.70 -18.30
CA SER A 223 -6.63 5.93 -18.91
C SER A 223 -7.16 6.18 -20.32
N ALA A 224 -7.60 5.14 -21.04
CA ALA A 224 -8.25 5.29 -22.35
C ALA A 224 -9.67 5.89 -22.24
N ILE A 225 -10.27 5.89 -21.05
CA ILE A 225 -11.61 6.44 -20.83
C ILE A 225 -11.53 7.96 -20.71
N HIS A 226 -12.27 8.64 -21.58
CA HIS A 226 -12.28 10.10 -21.63
C HIS A 226 -12.72 10.73 -20.29
N GLU A 227 -11.98 11.71 -19.78
CA GLU A 227 -12.23 12.33 -18.46
C GLU A 227 -13.61 12.99 -18.33
N ALA A 228 -14.23 13.38 -19.46
CA ALA A 228 -15.58 13.93 -19.47
C ALA A 228 -16.69 12.88 -19.27
N ASN A 229 -16.35 11.58 -19.23
CA ASN A 229 -17.30 10.52 -18.92
C ASN A 229 -17.95 10.78 -17.55
N SER A 230 -19.27 10.90 -17.55
CA SER A 230 -20.05 11.27 -16.35
C SER A 230 -19.97 10.20 -15.25
N ALA A 231 -19.96 8.93 -15.63
CA ALA A 231 -19.82 7.80 -14.71
C ALA A 231 -18.43 7.78 -14.07
N LEU A 232 -17.37 8.00 -14.85
CA LEU A 232 -16.01 8.11 -14.34
C LEU A 232 -15.87 9.26 -13.34
N ARG A 233 -16.40 10.45 -13.66
CA ARG A 233 -16.38 11.60 -12.73
C ARG A 233 -17.12 11.30 -11.43
N ARG A 234 -18.28 10.62 -11.52
CA ARG A 234 -19.06 10.21 -10.36
C ARG A 234 -18.30 9.20 -9.50
N ALA A 235 -17.68 8.20 -10.11
CA ALA A 235 -16.85 7.21 -9.43
C ALA A 235 -15.63 7.88 -8.76
N LYS A 236 -14.96 8.82 -9.44
CA LYS A 236 -13.83 9.58 -8.87
C LYS A 236 -14.26 10.41 -7.66
N LYS A 237 -15.42 11.07 -7.74
CA LYS A 237 -16.00 11.82 -6.61
C LYS A 237 -16.34 10.90 -5.43
N GLU A 238 -16.94 9.75 -5.69
CA GLU A 238 -17.24 8.78 -4.62
C GLU A 238 -15.97 8.24 -3.97
N ALA A 239 -15.01 7.79 -4.78
CA ALA A 239 -13.72 7.27 -4.30
C ALA A 239 -12.94 8.31 -3.48
N TYR A 240 -13.07 9.60 -3.79
CA TYR A 240 -12.49 10.68 -2.99
C TYR A 240 -13.02 10.68 -1.54
N PHE A 241 -14.34 10.57 -1.37
CA PHE A 241 -14.93 10.49 -0.03
C PHE A 241 -14.54 9.21 0.71
N GLN A 242 -14.54 8.08 -0.01
CA GLN A 242 -14.12 6.78 0.53
C GLN A 242 -12.66 6.79 0.99
N HIS A 243 -11.78 7.41 0.21
CA HIS A 243 -10.36 7.54 0.54
C HIS A 243 -10.15 8.25 1.88
N ILE A 244 -10.81 9.40 2.07
CA ILE A 244 -10.73 10.17 3.31
C ILE A 244 -11.33 9.35 4.46
N TYR A 245 -12.57 8.85 4.30
CA TYR A 245 -13.28 8.05 5.31
C TYR A 245 -12.45 6.86 5.81
N HIS A 246 -11.89 6.07 4.90
CA HIS A 246 -11.09 4.90 5.29
C HIS A 246 -9.74 5.31 5.90
N SER A 247 -9.08 6.34 5.37
CA SER A 247 -7.77 6.78 5.88
C SER A 247 -7.85 7.31 7.31
N VAL A 248 -8.86 8.15 7.64
CA VAL A 248 -9.06 8.59 9.04
C VAL A 248 -9.61 7.47 9.91
N GLY A 249 -10.46 6.60 9.34
CA GLY A 249 -11.02 5.45 10.05
C GLY A 249 -9.98 4.40 10.48
N ILE A 250 -8.86 4.25 9.75
CA ILE A 250 -7.73 3.40 10.16
C ILE A 250 -7.08 3.93 11.46
N GLU A 251 -7.03 5.25 11.63
CA GLU A 251 -6.45 5.88 12.83
C GLU A 251 -7.44 5.95 14.02
N GLY A 252 -8.69 5.52 13.82
CA GLY A 252 -9.70 5.41 14.89
C GLY A 252 -10.84 6.42 14.81
N ASN A 253 -10.88 7.28 13.79
CA ASN A 253 -11.98 8.22 13.58
C ASN A 253 -13.33 7.47 13.42
N THR A 254 -14.36 7.93 14.13
CA THR A 254 -15.65 7.24 14.25
C THR A 254 -16.74 7.82 13.35
N MET A 255 -16.43 8.83 12.52
CA MET A 255 -17.35 9.37 11.52
C MET A 255 -17.80 8.26 10.57
N THR A 256 -19.11 8.21 10.26
CA THR A 256 -19.60 7.36 9.17
C THR A 256 -19.23 7.96 7.81
N LEU A 257 -19.34 7.17 6.74
CA LEU A 257 -19.11 7.67 5.38
C LEU A 257 -20.05 8.82 5.02
N ALA A 258 -21.33 8.73 5.41
CA ALA A 258 -22.31 9.78 5.17
C ALA A 258 -21.98 11.08 5.94
N GLN A 259 -21.54 10.95 7.20
CA GLN A 259 -21.08 12.08 8.00
C GLN A 259 -19.83 12.72 7.39
N THR A 260 -18.84 11.91 7.00
CA THR A 260 -17.61 12.36 6.34
C THR A 260 -17.92 13.14 5.06
N ARG A 261 -18.82 12.61 4.22
CA ARG A 261 -19.30 13.29 3.02
C ARG A 261 -19.95 14.64 3.35
N SER A 262 -20.84 14.66 4.33
CA SER A 262 -21.52 15.89 4.77
C SER A 262 -20.52 16.97 5.18
N VAL A 263 -19.53 16.63 6.00
CA VAL A 263 -18.46 17.55 6.43
C VAL A 263 -17.69 18.12 5.24
N LEU A 264 -17.33 17.28 4.26
CA LEU A 264 -16.54 17.68 3.11
C LEU A 264 -17.32 18.57 2.13
N GLU A 265 -18.60 18.27 1.90
CA GLU A 265 -19.47 18.99 0.96
C GLU A 265 -20.04 20.28 1.56
N THR A 266 -20.51 20.25 2.81
CA THR A 266 -21.24 21.37 3.44
C THR A 266 -20.39 22.21 4.38
N ARG A 267 -19.27 21.66 4.89
CA ARG A 267 -18.47 22.23 5.98
C ARG A 267 -19.25 22.41 7.29
N MET A 268 -20.40 21.74 7.44
CA MET A 268 -21.18 21.75 8.67
C MET A 268 -20.67 20.69 9.65
N ALA A 269 -20.73 21.03 10.94
CA ALA A 269 -20.42 20.09 12.02
C ALA A 269 -21.53 19.04 12.16
N VAL A 270 -21.14 17.83 12.55
CA VAL A 270 -21.99 16.68 12.85
C VAL A 270 -22.13 16.56 14.35
N ASP A 271 -23.37 16.52 14.82
CA ASP A 271 -23.69 16.40 16.25
C ASP A 271 -23.16 15.08 16.85
N GLY A 272 -22.72 15.15 18.11
CA GLY A 272 -22.17 14.01 18.85
C GLY A 272 -20.77 13.53 18.42
N LYS A 273 -20.07 14.27 17.53
CA LYS A 273 -18.69 13.96 17.11
C LYS A 273 -17.70 15.01 17.62
N SER A 274 -16.48 14.58 17.88
CA SER A 274 -15.43 15.48 18.39
C SER A 274 -14.97 16.49 17.33
N ILE A 275 -14.46 17.63 17.77
CA ILE A 275 -13.86 18.63 16.87
C ILE A 275 -12.65 18.04 16.14
N ASP A 276 -11.85 17.22 16.83
CA ASP A 276 -10.68 16.57 16.25
C ASP A 276 -11.07 15.67 15.08
N GLU A 277 -12.13 14.86 15.20
CA GLU A 277 -12.60 14.01 14.10
C GLU A 277 -12.99 14.81 12.84
N HIS A 278 -13.57 16.00 13.01
CA HIS A 278 -13.85 16.90 11.88
C HIS A 278 -12.56 17.46 11.29
N ASN A 279 -11.65 17.91 12.16
CA ASN A 279 -10.38 18.51 11.79
C ASN A 279 -9.48 17.52 11.03
N GLU A 280 -9.50 16.24 11.38
CA GLU A 280 -8.82 15.18 10.64
C GLU A 280 -9.34 15.03 9.21
N ILE A 281 -10.67 15.02 9.03
CA ILE A 281 -11.32 14.92 7.72
C ILE A 281 -10.95 16.14 6.87
N LEU A 282 -11.02 17.34 7.45
CA LEU A 282 -10.66 18.59 6.76
C LEU A 282 -9.17 18.66 6.43
N GLY A 283 -8.30 18.18 7.31
CA GLY A 283 -6.85 18.09 7.06
C GLY A 283 -6.51 17.15 5.90
N MET A 284 -7.15 15.98 5.85
CA MET A 284 -7.03 15.05 4.73
C MET A 284 -7.52 15.65 3.40
N ASP A 285 -8.63 16.39 3.41
CA ASP A 285 -9.13 17.11 2.23
C ASP A 285 -8.14 18.15 1.71
N LEU A 286 -7.56 18.95 2.61
CA LEU A 286 -6.54 19.93 2.23
C LEU A 286 -5.28 19.25 1.64
N ALA A 287 -4.84 18.15 2.26
CA ALA A 287 -3.67 17.40 1.82
C ALA A 287 -3.88 16.79 0.42
N MET A 288 -5.04 16.17 0.17
CA MET A 288 -5.40 15.63 -1.15
C MET A 288 -5.50 16.69 -2.24
N LYS A 289 -6.07 17.87 -1.92
CA LYS A 289 -6.10 19.01 -2.86
C LYS A 289 -4.70 19.50 -3.21
N TYR A 290 -3.81 19.58 -2.22
CA TYR A 290 -2.41 19.95 -2.44
C TYR A 290 -1.67 18.95 -3.32
N ILE A 291 -1.88 17.64 -3.11
CA ILE A 291 -1.31 16.60 -3.98
C ILE A 291 -1.70 16.83 -5.43
N ASN A 292 -3.01 16.96 -5.69
CA ASN A 292 -3.53 17.15 -7.05
C ASN A 292 -3.05 18.45 -7.70
N ALA A 293 -2.96 19.54 -6.93
CA ALA A 293 -2.59 20.85 -7.45
C ALA A 293 -1.07 21.05 -7.61
N SER A 294 -0.24 20.23 -6.94
CA SER A 294 1.21 20.48 -6.89
C SER A 294 2.05 19.22 -7.06
N LEU A 295 1.82 18.18 -6.24
CA LEU A 295 2.76 17.06 -6.19
C LEU A 295 2.63 16.09 -7.36
N VAL A 296 1.45 15.93 -7.96
CA VAL A 296 1.26 15.00 -9.10
C VAL A 296 2.09 15.42 -10.32
N GLN A 297 2.26 16.73 -10.57
CA GLN A 297 2.98 17.24 -11.75
C GLN A 297 4.45 17.57 -11.49
N LYS A 298 4.89 17.47 -10.23
CA LYS A 298 6.26 17.84 -9.84
C LYS A 298 7.23 16.69 -10.17
N LEU A 299 8.44 17.02 -10.64
CA LEU A 299 9.46 16.01 -10.96
C LEU A 299 9.95 15.27 -9.71
N TYR A 300 10.41 16.01 -8.70
CA TYR A 300 11.00 15.45 -7.47
C TYR A 300 10.12 15.73 -6.26
N ILE A 301 10.06 14.78 -5.31
CA ILE A 301 9.43 14.97 -3.99
C ILE A 301 10.54 15.23 -2.97
N THR A 302 10.53 16.41 -2.38
CA THR A 302 11.53 16.84 -1.39
C THR A 302 11.01 16.65 0.03
N LEU A 303 11.89 16.69 1.04
CA LEU A 303 11.47 16.72 2.44
C LEU A 303 10.52 17.88 2.73
N LYS A 304 10.73 19.05 2.11
CA LYS A 304 9.83 20.19 2.24
C LYS A 304 8.40 19.84 1.80
N ASP A 305 8.24 19.07 0.73
CA ASP A 305 6.92 18.63 0.27
C ASP A 305 6.26 17.65 1.24
N ILE A 306 7.03 16.76 1.86
CA ILE A 306 6.54 15.81 2.86
C ILE A 306 6.10 16.56 4.13
N LEU A 307 6.88 17.54 4.58
CA LEU A 307 6.51 18.40 5.71
C LEU A 307 5.27 19.25 5.38
N GLU A 308 5.15 19.76 4.16
CA GLU A 308 4.00 20.54 3.68
C GLU A 308 2.72 19.69 3.61
N LEU A 309 2.86 18.42 3.22
CA LEU A 309 1.79 17.44 3.24
C LEU A 309 1.36 17.13 4.68
N HIS A 310 2.32 16.84 5.57
CA HIS A 310 2.06 16.58 6.98
C HIS A 310 1.41 17.79 7.68
N ARG A 311 1.83 19.01 7.37
CA ARG A 311 1.22 20.24 7.89
C ARG A 311 -0.26 20.35 7.55
N ARG A 312 -0.69 19.89 6.37
CA ARG A 312 -2.12 19.86 6.03
C ARG A 312 -2.87 18.77 6.76
N VAL A 313 -2.26 17.59 6.89
CA VAL A 313 -2.84 16.45 7.62
C VAL A 313 -3.15 16.84 9.07
N LEU A 314 -2.20 17.48 9.77
CA LEU A 314 -2.39 17.90 11.17
C LEU A 314 -2.88 19.35 11.33
N GLY A 315 -2.96 20.15 10.27
CA GLY A 315 -3.10 21.61 10.41
C GLY A 315 -4.32 22.09 11.20
N HIS A 316 -5.40 21.32 11.24
CA HIS A 316 -6.57 21.62 12.07
C HIS A 316 -6.58 20.87 13.42
N VAL A 317 -5.81 19.79 13.55
CA VAL A 317 -5.77 18.92 14.75
C VAL A 317 -4.67 19.39 15.70
N ASP A 318 -3.46 19.53 15.18
CA ASP A 318 -2.28 20.02 15.90
C ASP A 318 -1.43 20.89 14.95
N PRO A 319 -1.72 22.21 14.88
CA PRO A 319 -0.96 23.13 14.03
C PRO A 319 0.47 23.37 14.53
N ILE A 320 0.81 22.99 15.77
CA ILE A 320 2.15 23.19 16.35
C ILE A 320 3.08 22.07 15.88
N GLU A 321 2.64 20.82 15.97
CA GLU A 321 3.39 19.65 15.49
C GLU A 321 3.25 19.45 13.96
N GLY A 322 2.28 20.14 13.34
CA GLY A 322 2.00 20.10 11.92
C GLY A 322 3.18 20.52 11.04
N GLY A 323 3.76 19.54 10.34
CA GLY A 323 4.88 19.76 9.41
C GLY A 323 6.25 19.93 10.07
N GLU A 324 6.40 19.49 11.32
CA GLU A 324 7.68 19.47 12.05
C GLU A 324 8.06 18.03 12.41
N PHE A 325 9.35 17.69 12.40
CA PHE A 325 9.81 16.39 12.89
C PHE A 325 9.74 16.32 14.42
N ARG A 326 9.40 15.14 14.94
CA ARG A 326 9.33 14.91 16.38
C ARG A 326 10.68 15.10 17.05
N ARG A 327 10.65 15.61 18.28
CA ARG A 327 11.84 15.81 19.13
C ARG A 327 11.99 14.77 20.22
N ASN A 328 10.96 13.95 20.42
CA ASN A 328 10.89 12.94 21.46
C ASN A 328 10.82 11.53 20.84
N GLN A 329 11.16 10.52 21.64
CA GLN A 329 10.97 9.12 21.26
C GLN A 329 9.47 8.77 21.28
N VAL A 330 9.04 7.96 20.32
CA VAL A 330 7.68 7.43 20.23
C VAL A 330 7.71 5.90 20.20
N TYR A 331 6.57 5.28 20.50
CA TYR A 331 6.40 3.83 20.53
C TYR A 331 5.13 3.45 19.77
N VAL A 332 5.25 2.54 18.80
CA VAL A 332 4.17 2.26 17.83
C VAL A 332 3.88 0.78 17.84
N GLY A 333 3.01 0.35 18.76
CA GLY A 333 2.71 -1.06 18.97
C GLY A 333 3.98 -1.85 19.33
N GLY A 334 4.35 -2.83 18.50
CA GLY A 334 5.57 -3.62 18.66
C GLY A 334 6.82 -3.05 17.95
N HIS A 335 6.72 -1.87 17.33
CA HIS A 335 7.84 -1.21 16.65
C HIS A 335 8.34 -0.03 17.49
N ILE A 336 9.67 0.08 17.62
CA ILE A 336 10.35 1.23 18.23
C ILE A 336 11.05 1.98 17.10
N PRO A 337 10.49 3.10 16.63
CA PRO A 337 11.13 3.91 15.59
C PRO A 337 12.50 4.46 16.04
N PRO A 338 13.39 4.82 15.10
CA PRO A 338 14.70 5.41 15.40
C PRO A 338 14.65 6.63 16.32
N GLY A 339 15.76 6.95 16.99
CA GLY A 339 15.83 8.11 17.87
C GLY A 339 15.56 9.43 17.13
N PRO A 340 14.99 10.47 17.79
CA PRO A 340 14.78 11.77 17.16
C PRO A 340 16.07 12.42 16.63
N GLY A 341 17.23 12.11 17.24
CA GLY A 341 18.54 12.56 16.78
C GLY A 341 18.96 12.01 15.40
N ASP A 342 18.44 10.85 15.01
CA ASP A 342 18.77 10.20 13.73
C ASP A 342 17.86 10.66 12.58
N LEU A 343 16.73 11.33 12.89
CA LEU A 343 15.71 11.68 11.91
C LEU A 343 16.25 12.55 10.78
N ALA A 344 17.14 13.49 11.07
CA ALA A 344 17.70 14.37 10.05
C ALA A 344 18.46 13.59 8.96
N ILE A 345 19.24 12.57 9.36
CA ILE A 345 20.02 11.73 8.45
C ILE A 345 19.11 10.73 7.74
N LEU A 346 18.21 10.09 8.48
CA LEU A 346 17.27 9.11 7.93
C LEU A 346 16.32 9.71 6.90
N MET A 347 15.79 10.90 7.17
CA MET A 347 14.89 11.59 6.26
C MET A 347 15.64 12.11 5.02
N GLN A 348 16.90 12.56 5.16
CA GLN A 348 17.73 12.90 3.99
C GLN A 348 18.01 11.68 3.13
N ARG A 349 18.35 10.52 3.73
CA ARG A 349 18.51 9.24 3.02
C ARG A 349 17.21 8.82 2.34
N PHE A 350 16.08 9.02 3.01
CA PHE A 350 14.76 8.75 2.45
C PHE A 350 14.45 9.64 1.24
N GLU A 351 14.69 10.96 1.29
CA GLU A 351 14.53 11.86 0.13
C GLU A 351 15.47 11.47 -1.01
N HIS A 352 16.73 11.15 -0.71
CA HIS A 352 17.68 10.71 -1.72
C HIS A 352 17.22 9.42 -2.40
N TRP A 353 16.84 8.41 -1.62
CA TRP A 353 16.28 7.16 -2.12
C TRP A 353 15.02 7.43 -2.94
N LEU A 354 14.10 8.27 -2.45
CA LEU A 354 12.82 8.58 -3.11
C LEU A 354 13.02 9.16 -4.51
N ASN A 355 14.09 9.92 -4.74
CA ASN A 355 14.38 10.54 -6.03
C ASN A 355 15.50 9.84 -6.82
N SER A 356 15.91 8.64 -6.41
CA SER A 356 17.01 7.91 -7.04
C SER A 356 16.57 7.20 -8.34
N GLU A 357 17.51 7.00 -9.26
CA GLU A 357 17.27 6.17 -10.46
C GLU A 357 16.86 4.74 -10.08
N GLN A 358 17.44 4.19 -9.01
CA GLN A 358 17.11 2.86 -8.51
C GLN A 358 15.63 2.77 -8.12
N SER A 359 15.11 3.72 -7.33
CA SER A 359 13.69 3.70 -6.94
C SER A 359 12.76 3.97 -8.11
N ASN A 360 13.14 4.87 -9.01
CA ASN A 360 12.36 5.21 -10.21
C ASN A 360 12.29 4.05 -11.22
N SER A 361 13.26 3.13 -11.19
CA SER A 361 13.26 1.93 -12.03
C SER A 361 12.34 0.80 -11.52
N LEU A 362 11.83 0.91 -10.29
CA LEU A 362 10.89 -0.06 -9.73
C LEU A 362 9.52 0.08 -10.38
N HIS A 363 8.77 -1.02 -10.45
CA HIS A 363 7.35 -0.95 -10.80
C HIS A 363 6.60 0.02 -9.87
N PRO A 364 5.70 0.89 -10.37
CA PRO A 364 5.09 1.95 -9.57
C PRO A 364 4.43 1.50 -8.27
N VAL A 365 3.76 0.34 -8.27
CA VAL A 365 3.13 -0.25 -7.08
C VAL A 365 4.19 -0.67 -6.04
N ASN A 366 5.31 -1.23 -6.48
CA ASN A 366 6.41 -1.63 -5.60
C ASN A 366 7.06 -0.38 -4.99
N TYR A 367 7.34 0.62 -5.84
CA TYR A 367 7.91 1.89 -5.41
C TYR A 367 7.03 2.61 -4.39
N ALA A 368 5.72 2.71 -4.66
CA ALA A 368 4.77 3.34 -3.76
C ALA A 368 4.63 2.59 -2.43
N ALA A 369 4.52 1.26 -2.46
CA ALA A 369 4.43 0.43 -1.26
C ALA A 369 5.72 0.50 -0.42
N LEU A 370 6.89 0.51 -1.07
CA LEU A 370 8.16 0.75 -0.39
C LEU A 370 8.18 2.13 0.23
N ALA A 371 7.94 3.20 -0.52
CA ALA A 371 7.95 4.57 0.00
C ALA A 371 7.02 4.74 1.22
N HIS A 372 5.83 4.12 1.16
CA HIS A 372 4.92 4.04 2.29
C HIS A 372 5.57 3.37 3.50
N TYR A 373 6.00 2.11 3.36
CA TYR A 373 6.59 1.35 4.45
C TYR A 373 7.78 2.10 5.07
N LYS A 374 8.65 2.64 4.22
CA LYS A 374 9.86 3.37 4.60
C LYS A 374 9.57 4.55 5.50
N LEU A 375 8.60 5.39 5.12
CA LEU A 375 8.21 6.54 5.92
C LEU A 375 7.54 6.13 7.25
N VAL A 376 6.67 5.11 7.21
CA VAL A 376 6.06 4.54 8.44
C VAL A 376 7.11 3.95 9.38
N HIS A 377 8.15 3.31 8.84
CA HIS A 377 9.23 2.69 9.60
C HIS A 377 10.10 3.73 10.31
N ILE A 378 10.49 4.81 9.62
CA ILE A 378 11.22 5.95 10.23
C ILE A 378 10.34 6.64 11.28
N HIS A 379 9.05 6.78 11.01
CA HIS A 379 8.07 7.40 11.89
C HIS A 379 8.51 8.81 12.37
N PRO A 380 8.74 9.77 11.45
CA PRO A 380 9.41 11.02 11.78
C PRO A 380 8.54 12.06 12.51
N PHE A 381 7.23 11.84 12.64
CA PHE A 381 6.28 12.78 13.25
C PHE A 381 5.72 12.25 14.58
N VAL A 382 5.17 13.14 15.41
CA VAL A 382 4.50 12.75 16.67
C VAL A 382 3.20 11.98 16.38
N ASP A 383 2.41 12.47 15.45
CA ASP A 383 1.20 11.86 14.90
C ASP A 383 1.18 12.06 13.36
N GLY A 384 0.19 11.54 12.65
CA GLY A 384 0.00 11.80 11.22
C GLY A 384 0.89 10.95 10.31
N ASN A 385 1.79 10.12 10.85
CA ASN A 385 2.72 9.28 10.10
C ASN A 385 2.00 8.34 9.12
N GLY A 386 0.97 7.61 9.58
CA GLY A 386 0.19 6.69 8.75
C GLY A 386 -0.54 7.42 7.63
N ARG A 387 -1.29 8.48 7.96
CA ARG A 387 -2.02 9.33 7.00
C ARG A 387 -1.09 9.92 5.94
N THR A 388 0.03 10.50 6.36
CA THR A 388 1.03 11.11 5.46
C THR A 388 1.67 10.05 4.56
N SER A 389 1.98 8.87 5.07
CA SER A 389 2.57 7.78 4.28
C SER A 389 1.59 7.23 3.23
N ARG A 390 0.31 7.08 3.57
CA ARG A 390 -0.75 6.71 2.60
C ARG A 390 -0.94 7.76 1.51
N LEU A 391 -0.84 9.04 1.87
CA LEU A 391 -0.90 10.15 0.92
C LEU A 391 0.33 10.21 0.00
N LEU A 392 1.53 9.97 0.54
CA LEU A 392 2.76 9.87 -0.26
C LEU A 392 2.69 8.69 -1.24
N MET A 393 2.27 7.51 -0.76
CA MET A 393 2.04 6.33 -1.59
C MET A 393 1.12 6.64 -2.78
N ASN A 394 -0.03 7.27 -2.50
CA ASN A 394 -0.97 7.63 -3.55
C ASN A 394 -0.45 8.72 -4.48
N THR A 395 0.37 9.66 -3.99
CA THR A 395 1.04 10.64 -4.85
C THR A 395 1.92 9.95 -5.89
N LEU A 396 2.69 8.93 -5.48
CA LEU A 396 3.55 8.17 -6.38
C LEU A 396 2.75 7.33 -7.39
N LEU A 397 1.67 6.70 -6.94
CA LEU A 397 0.76 5.96 -7.83
C LEU A 397 0.10 6.88 -8.86
N MET A 398 -0.39 8.04 -8.43
CA MET A 398 -1.03 9.03 -9.31
C MET A 398 -0.06 9.59 -10.36
N ARG A 399 1.21 9.80 -10.00
CA ARG A 399 2.27 10.18 -10.96
C ARG A 399 2.48 9.12 -12.05
N ALA A 400 2.25 7.85 -11.72
CA ALA A 400 2.35 6.72 -12.63
C ALA A 400 1.01 6.38 -13.34
N GLY A 401 0.01 7.27 -13.26
CA GLY A 401 -1.30 7.09 -13.93
C GLY A 401 -2.27 6.17 -13.19
N TYR A 402 -1.90 5.64 -12.03
CA TYR A 402 -2.80 4.85 -11.20
C TYR A 402 -3.76 5.75 -10.40
N PRO A 403 -5.02 5.33 -10.17
CA PRO A 403 -5.89 6.05 -9.27
C PRO A 403 -5.39 5.98 -7.81
N PRO A 404 -5.79 6.93 -6.93
CA PRO A 404 -5.48 6.85 -5.51
C PRO A 404 -6.04 5.57 -4.88
N VAL A 405 -5.19 4.79 -4.23
CA VAL A 405 -5.57 3.52 -3.62
C VAL A 405 -6.26 3.73 -2.29
N ILE A 406 -7.33 2.96 -2.07
CA ILE A 406 -8.08 2.95 -0.82
C ILE A 406 -7.71 1.67 -0.04
N ILE A 407 -7.15 1.84 1.15
CA ILE A 407 -6.97 0.74 2.11
C ILE A 407 -8.22 0.71 3.00
N PRO A 408 -9.07 -0.32 2.95
CA PRO A 408 -10.31 -0.34 3.74
C PRO A 408 -10.02 -0.41 5.24
N LYS A 409 -10.73 0.41 6.05
CA LYS A 409 -10.61 0.38 7.52
C LYS A 409 -10.92 -0.99 8.13
N GLN A 410 -11.76 -1.79 7.47
CA GLN A 410 -12.10 -3.15 7.85
C GLN A 410 -10.87 -4.09 7.78
N GLN A 411 -9.88 -3.77 6.92
CA GLN A 411 -8.63 -4.51 6.78
C GLN A 411 -7.48 -3.89 7.60
N ARG A 412 -7.80 -3.04 8.59
CA ARG A 412 -6.82 -2.39 9.48
C ARG A 412 -5.86 -3.40 10.13
N SER A 413 -6.38 -4.52 10.63
CA SER A 413 -5.57 -5.58 11.25
C SER A 413 -4.59 -6.21 10.26
N GLN A 414 -5.07 -6.52 9.05
CA GLN A 414 -4.25 -7.07 7.97
C GLN A 414 -3.17 -6.07 7.50
N TYR A 415 -3.53 -4.81 7.36
CA TYR A 415 -2.59 -3.72 7.04
C TYR A 415 -1.44 -3.63 8.05
N TYR A 416 -1.75 -3.59 9.36
CA TYR A 416 -0.69 -3.56 10.38
C TYR A 416 0.08 -4.88 10.48
N HIS A 417 -0.56 -6.02 10.24
CA HIS A 417 0.11 -7.31 10.19
C HIS A 417 1.18 -7.33 9.09
N PHE A 418 0.86 -6.85 7.88
CA PHE A 418 1.84 -6.80 6.79
C PHE A 418 2.96 -5.77 7.00
N LEU A 419 2.68 -4.65 7.68
CA LEU A 419 3.74 -3.75 8.13
C LEU A 419 4.67 -4.41 9.15
N LYS A 420 4.12 -5.23 10.05
CA LYS A 420 4.92 -6.02 11.00
C LYS A 420 5.84 -7.01 10.27
N LEU A 421 5.32 -7.73 9.28
CA LEU A 421 6.15 -8.64 8.46
C LEU A 421 7.25 -7.88 7.71
N ALA A 422 6.95 -6.68 7.21
CA ALA A 422 7.93 -5.83 6.56
C ALA A 422 9.05 -5.38 7.51
N ASN A 423 8.72 -5.08 8.78
CA ASN A 423 9.71 -4.82 9.83
C ASN A 423 10.57 -6.07 10.15
N GLU A 424 10.00 -7.26 10.04
CA GLU A 424 10.72 -8.54 10.20
C GLU A 424 11.62 -8.88 8.98
N GLY A 425 11.51 -8.11 7.89
CA GLY A 425 12.38 -8.18 6.72
C GLY A 425 11.69 -8.65 5.43
N ASP A 426 10.40 -9.01 5.47
CA ASP A 426 9.63 -9.39 4.29
C ASP A 426 8.51 -8.40 3.99
N ILE A 427 8.77 -7.45 3.09
CA ILE A 427 7.77 -6.47 2.64
C ILE A 427 6.87 -7.03 1.52
N ARG A 428 7.19 -8.18 0.91
CA ARG A 428 6.42 -8.70 -0.23
C ARG A 428 4.93 -8.87 0.09
N PRO A 429 4.52 -9.37 1.27
CA PRO A 429 3.10 -9.39 1.65
C PRO A 429 2.45 -8.01 1.68
N PHE A 430 3.16 -6.98 2.14
CA PHE A 430 2.66 -5.61 2.12
C PHE A 430 2.51 -5.07 0.70
N VAL A 431 3.48 -5.33 -0.19
CA VAL A 431 3.39 -4.96 -1.61
C VAL A 431 2.20 -5.64 -2.28
N ARG A 432 2.00 -6.94 -2.05
CA ARG A 432 0.83 -7.67 -2.57
C ARG A 432 -0.48 -7.11 -2.04
N PHE A 433 -0.54 -6.72 -0.77
CA PHE A 433 -1.71 -6.06 -0.19
C PHE A 433 -2.03 -4.71 -0.85
N ILE A 434 -1.01 -3.90 -1.14
CA ILE A 434 -1.20 -2.66 -1.90
C ILE A 434 -1.62 -2.97 -3.35
N ALA A 435 -1.09 -4.03 -3.96
CA ALA A 435 -1.53 -4.50 -5.27
C ALA A 435 -3.02 -4.93 -5.25
N ASP A 436 -3.47 -5.67 -4.22
CA ASP A 436 -4.89 -6.03 -4.02
C ASP A 436 -5.79 -4.78 -3.92
N CYS A 437 -5.35 -3.77 -3.16
CA CYS A 437 -6.11 -2.53 -3.00
C CYS A 437 -6.13 -1.70 -4.30
N THR A 438 -5.00 -1.68 -5.03
CA THR A 438 -4.90 -1.05 -6.36
C THR A 438 -5.84 -1.71 -7.34
N GLU A 439 -5.85 -3.04 -7.39
CA GLU A 439 -6.71 -3.82 -8.26
C GLU A 439 -8.19 -3.53 -8.03
N LYS A 440 -8.64 -3.61 -6.76
CA LYS A 440 -10.03 -3.31 -6.39
C LYS A 440 -10.46 -1.90 -6.78
N THR A 441 -9.53 -0.94 -6.65
CA THR A 441 -9.79 0.45 -7.02
C THR A 441 -9.92 0.59 -8.54
N LEU A 442 -9.03 -0.03 -9.33
CA LEU A 442 -9.11 -0.06 -10.79
C LEU A 442 -10.40 -0.75 -11.28
N ASP A 443 -10.73 -1.90 -10.70
CA ASP A 443 -11.93 -2.67 -11.04
C ASP A 443 -13.21 -1.86 -10.76
N LEU A 444 -13.25 -1.13 -9.64
CA LEU A 444 -14.37 -0.23 -9.33
C LEU A 444 -14.56 0.83 -10.44
N TYR A 445 -13.47 1.46 -10.89
CA TYR A 445 -13.55 2.47 -11.94
C TYR A 445 -13.97 1.86 -13.27
N LEU A 446 -13.30 0.79 -13.70
CA LEU A 446 -13.57 0.11 -14.97
C LEU A 446 -15.01 -0.40 -15.02
N TRP A 447 -15.49 -1.03 -13.94
CA TRP A 447 -16.86 -1.49 -13.81
C TRP A 447 -17.86 -0.33 -13.89
N ALA A 448 -17.63 0.77 -13.14
CA ALA A 448 -18.51 1.94 -13.15
C ALA A 448 -18.60 2.63 -14.52
N THR A 449 -17.60 2.45 -15.37
CA THR A 449 -17.55 3.00 -16.73
C THR A 449 -17.90 2.00 -17.83
N SER A 450 -18.10 0.73 -17.49
CA SER A 450 -18.48 -0.28 -18.46
C SER A 450 -19.97 -0.12 -18.82
N ASP A 451 -20.32 -0.30 -20.10
CA ASP A 451 -21.72 -0.28 -20.55
C ASP A 451 -22.51 -1.52 -20.08
N LEU A 452 -21.90 -2.40 -19.29
CA LEU A 452 -22.44 -3.69 -18.90
C LEU A 452 -23.40 -3.54 -17.70
N PRO A 453 -24.62 -4.11 -17.75
CA PRO A 453 -25.54 -4.16 -16.61
C PRO A 453 -25.11 -5.22 -15.56
N GLN A 454 -23.81 -5.39 -15.32
CA GLN A 454 -23.30 -6.35 -14.33
C GLN A 454 -23.44 -5.81 -12.91
N GLN A 455 -23.72 -6.69 -11.95
CA GLN A 455 -23.87 -6.36 -10.52
C GLN A 455 -22.63 -5.62 -9.97
N ILE A 456 -22.89 -4.63 -9.12
CA ILE A 456 -21.87 -3.85 -8.41
C ILE A 456 -21.01 -4.80 -7.57
N PRO A 457 -19.67 -4.82 -7.69
CA PRO A 457 -18.81 -5.29 -6.63
C PRO A 457 -18.98 -4.32 -5.45
N MET A 458 -19.97 -4.59 -4.61
CA MET A 458 -20.27 -3.78 -3.44
C MET A 458 -19.03 -3.71 -2.55
N LEU A 459 -18.46 -2.51 -2.39
CA LEU A 459 -17.51 -2.19 -1.31
C LEU A 459 -18.24 -2.07 0.06
N ILE A 460 -19.35 -2.76 0.24
CA ILE A 460 -20.21 -2.66 1.42
C ILE A 460 -19.90 -3.83 2.36
N GLN A 461 -19.10 -3.52 3.36
CA GLN A 461 -19.44 -3.85 4.75
C GLN A 461 -19.46 -2.55 5.53
N THR A 462 -20.37 -1.66 5.15
CA THR A 462 -20.75 -0.48 5.94
C THR A 462 -21.97 -0.85 6.79
N GLU A 463 -21.69 -1.44 7.96
CA GLU A 463 -22.50 -1.36 9.20
C GLU A 463 -23.88 -2.03 9.37
N SER A 464 -24.42 -2.89 8.48
CA SER A 464 -25.80 -3.42 8.69
C SER A 464 -26.01 -4.92 9.03
N ASP A 465 -25.01 -5.82 8.97
CA ASP A 465 -25.31 -7.26 9.12
C ASP A 465 -25.17 -7.84 10.54
N GLY A 466 -25.18 -6.98 11.57
CA GLY A 466 -25.28 -7.43 12.96
C GLY A 466 -26.67 -8.01 13.32
N ASN A 467 -27.74 -7.62 12.61
CA ASN A 467 -29.11 -7.98 13.00
C ASN A 467 -29.76 -9.10 12.16
N VAL A 468 -29.26 -9.40 10.95
CA VAL A 468 -29.88 -10.46 10.13
C VAL A 468 -29.50 -11.85 10.65
N LEU A 469 -28.29 -12.01 11.21
CA LEU A 469 -27.88 -13.28 11.84
C LEU A 469 -28.68 -13.62 13.10
N ALA A 470 -29.15 -12.63 13.86
CA ALA A 470 -29.99 -12.88 15.03
C ALA A 470 -31.41 -13.37 14.65
N GLN A 471 -31.96 -12.93 13.51
CA GLN A 471 -33.30 -13.38 13.08
C GLN A 471 -33.29 -14.75 12.40
N LEU A 472 -32.17 -15.18 11.81
CA LEU A 472 -32.08 -16.53 11.24
C LEU A 472 -31.88 -17.62 12.31
N GLN A 473 -31.43 -17.27 13.51
CA GLN A 473 -31.27 -18.24 14.60
C GLN A 473 -32.59 -18.60 15.30
N SER A 474 -33.67 -17.86 15.11
CA SER A 474 -34.96 -18.17 15.76
C SER A 474 -35.89 -19.09 14.95
N HIS A 475 -35.54 -19.49 13.72
CA HIS A 475 -36.46 -20.24 12.85
C HIS A 475 -36.04 -21.66 12.47
N THR A 476 -35.00 -22.22 13.10
CA THR A 476 -34.62 -23.63 12.89
C THR A 476 -34.76 -24.43 14.18
N SER A 477 -35.99 -24.64 14.64
CA SER A 477 -36.32 -25.59 15.71
C SER A 477 -37.23 -26.69 15.15
N SER A 478 -36.61 -27.84 14.90
CA SER A 478 -37.16 -29.21 14.92
C SER A 478 -38.12 -29.69 13.82
N PRO A 479 -37.83 -30.85 13.18
CA PRO A 479 -38.69 -31.53 12.23
C PRO A 479 -39.61 -32.55 12.93
N GLU A 480 -40.92 -32.44 12.73
CA GLU A 480 -41.87 -33.49 13.14
C GLU A 480 -42.55 -34.10 11.91
N LEU A 481 -42.08 -35.30 11.57
CA LEU A 481 -42.72 -36.27 10.70
C LEU A 481 -43.85 -36.96 11.48
N TYR A 482 -45.11 -36.64 11.20
CA TYR A 482 -46.23 -37.52 11.55
C TYR A 482 -47.34 -37.44 10.50
N GLU A 483 -47.32 -38.42 9.59
CA GLU A 483 -48.51 -38.88 8.88
C GLU A 483 -49.36 -39.73 9.83
N SER A 484 -50.60 -39.32 10.10
CA SER A 484 -51.70 -40.25 10.37
C SER A 484 -53.02 -39.51 10.25
N GLY A 485 -53.84 -39.92 9.28
CA GLY A 485 -55.21 -39.46 9.12
C GLY A 485 -56.17 -40.05 10.15
N SER A 486 -57.44 -39.66 9.96
CA SER A 486 -58.67 -40.08 10.61
C SER A 486 -59.06 -39.34 11.90
N GLY A 487 -60.27 -38.77 11.89
CA GLY A 487 -60.89 -38.21 13.10
C GLY A 487 -61.77 -36.98 12.89
N SER A 488 -62.83 -37.11 12.07
CA SER A 488 -63.96 -36.19 12.10
C SER A 488 -64.63 -36.21 13.49
N GLY A 489 -64.66 -35.09 14.19
CA GLY A 489 -65.35 -34.95 15.47
C GLY A 489 -65.76 -33.50 15.71
N ALA A 490 -66.96 -33.15 15.28
CA ALA A 490 -67.62 -31.90 15.64
C ALA A 490 -67.96 -31.91 17.14
N GLY A 491 -67.59 -30.85 17.86
CA GLY A 491 -67.90 -30.67 19.27
C GLY A 491 -67.77 -29.21 19.67
N ALA A 492 -68.89 -28.49 19.58
CA ALA A 492 -69.04 -27.13 20.08
C ALA A 492 -68.88 -27.10 21.61
N GLY A 493 -68.14 -26.11 22.12
CA GLY A 493 -67.97 -25.86 23.54
C GLY A 493 -67.54 -24.43 23.79
N ALA A 494 -68.52 -23.53 23.86
CA ALA A 494 -68.35 -22.16 24.31
C ALA A 494 -67.94 -22.15 25.80
N GLY A 495 -66.87 -21.42 26.13
CA GLY A 495 -66.38 -21.25 27.49
C GLY A 495 -65.76 -19.86 27.65
N SER A 496 -66.63 -18.86 27.83
CA SER A 496 -66.28 -17.50 28.22
C SER A 496 -65.69 -17.49 29.63
N GLY A 497 -64.43 -17.06 29.78
CA GLY A 497 -63.77 -16.87 31.06
C GLY A 497 -63.09 -15.50 31.12
N GLN A 498 -63.87 -14.44 31.30
CA GLN A 498 -63.39 -13.13 31.76
C GLN A 498 -62.98 -13.23 33.23
N LYS A 499 -61.72 -12.89 33.57
CA LYS A 499 -61.21 -12.51 34.91
C LYS A 499 -59.68 -12.32 34.79
N GLY A 500 -59.03 -11.25 35.21
CA GLY A 500 -59.45 -9.95 35.71
C GLY A 500 -58.22 -9.03 35.62
N MET A 501 -58.46 -7.75 35.33
CA MET A 501 -57.54 -6.66 35.63
C MET A 501 -57.88 -6.12 37.02
N PRO A 502 -56.87 -5.57 37.71
CA PRO A 502 -56.86 -4.16 38.04
C PRO A 502 -55.86 -3.39 37.17
#